data_AF-A0A8T9BFQ9-F1
#
_entry.id   AF-A0A8T9BFQ9-F1
#
_cell.length_a   1.000
_cell.length_b   1.000
_cell.length_c   1.000
_cell.angle_alpha   90.00
_cell.angle_beta   90.00
_cell.angle_gamma   90.00
#
_symmetry.space_group_name_H-M   'P 1'
#
loop_
_entity.id
_entity.type
_entity.pdbx_description
1 polymer ?
#
loop_
_entity_poly.entity_id
_entity_poly.type
_entity_poly.pdbx_seq_one_letter_code
_entity_poly.pdbx_strand_id
1 'polypeptide(L)'
;MPQLHRRVLAVWVANCFGDVFLLGSRINHSCAPNVHFAYNSALGKQTFHAIRDIEAGEELAIMYINGTNRTRGQRQDELKKWGFRCNCPICEDTSRGRKKEEKRVELFRLDQELATYTRFNFQHGPEDSWKKALKAAQRMAGLQKSEGLLNRDLSISYHDAARYSARLGDASMALLWAEKELEVDRYCVGVDHPHYSSESDTVRQLREAVESSLPFDQSSIKWFDSCDSPSNDNEACAVM
;
A
#
# COMPACT_ATOMS: atom_id res chain seq x y z
N MET A 1 8.92 36.63 -0.26
CA MET A 1 8.52 35.91 -1.48
C MET A 1 7.40 36.66 -2.19
N PRO A 2 7.51 36.95 -3.49
CA PRO A 2 6.46 37.59 -4.30
C PRO A 2 5.13 36.83 -4.28
N GLN A 3 4.01 37.52 -4.48
CA GLN A 3 2.66 36.91 -4.45
C GLN A 3 2.48 35.81 -5.50
N LEU A 4 3.01 36.01 -6.72
CA LEU A 4 2.94 35.01 -7.77
C LEU A 4 3.63 33.70 -7.36
N HIS A 5 4.84 33.78 -6.79
CA HIS A 5 5.57 32.59 -6.34
C HIS A 5 4.81 31.85 -5.23
N ARG A 6 4.21 32.59 -4.28
CA ARG A 6 3.36 31.97 -3.25
C ARG A 6 2.17 31.24 -3.85
N ARG A 7 1.51 31.81 -4.88
CA ARG A 7 0.38 31.17 -5.56
C ARG A 7 0.80 29.90 -6.29
N VAL A 8 1.91 29.94 -7.03
CA VAL A 8 2.43 28.78 -7.75
C VAL A 8 2.79 27.66 -6.77
N LEU A 9 3.50 27.98 -5.69
CA LEU A 9 3.84 27.00 -4.65
C LEU A 9 2.59 26.44 -3.95
N ALA A 10 1.58 27.27 -3.67
CA ALA A 10 0.33 26.78 -3.08
C ALA A 10 -0.41 25.81 -4.00
N VAL A 11 -0.42 26.08 -5.32
CA VAL A 11 -0.98 25.13 -6.31
C VAL A 11 -0.19 23.82 -6.29
N TRP A 12 1.14 23.89 -6.33
CA TRP A 12 1.99 22.70 -6.26
C TRP A 12 1.72 21.88 -4.99
N VAL A 13 1.84 22.49 -3.81
CA VAL A 13 1.68 21.81 -2.51
C VAL A 13 0.32 21.12 -2.37
N ALA A 14 -0.75 21.73 -2.88
CA ALA A 14 -2.09 21.17 -2.75
C ALA A 14 -2.41 20.08 -3.80
N ASN A 15 -1.69 20.02 -4.93
CA ASN A 15 -2.11 19.26 -6.11
C ASN A 15 -1.04 18.33 -6.70
N CYS A 16 0.15 18.27 -6.10
CA CYS A 16 1.29 17.50 -6.61
C CYS A 16 1.19 16.00 -6.27
N PHE A 17 1.51 15.17 -7.26
CA PHE A 17 1.67 13.71 -7.20
C PHE A 17 3.12 13.29 -7.52
N GLY A 18 4.07 14.24 -7.47
CA GLY A 18 5.40 14.20 -8.08
C GLY A 18 5.49 15.19 -9.23
N ASP A 19 4.34 15.46 -9.86
CA ASP A 19 4.06 16.55 -10.78
C ASP A 19 2.58 16.99 -10.60
N VAL A 20 2.11 18.00 -11.34
CA VAL A 20 0.73 18.50 -11.27
C VAL A 20 -0.08 18.03 -12.47
N PHE A 21 -1.14 17.26 -12.20
CA PHE A 21 -2.00 16.68 -13.23
C PHE A 21 -3.40 17.28 -13.20
N LEU A 22 -3.75 18.11 -14.19
CA LEU A 22 -5.00 18.89 -14.21
C LEU A 22 -6.27 18.07 -13.88
N LEU A 23 -6.42 16.86 -14.42
CA LEU A 23 -7.59 16.02 -14.14
C LEU A 23 -7.47 15.28 -12.81
N GLY A 24 -6.29 14.73 -12.49
CA GLY A 24 -6.04 14.03 -11.24
C GLY A 24 -6.24 14.91 -10.00
N SER A 25 -5.85 16.17 -10.09
CA SER A 25 -5.99 17.16 -9.01
C SER A 25 -7.44 17.56 -8.69
N ARG A 26 -8.44 17.06 -9.45
CA ARG A 26 -9.87 17.26 -9.15
C ARG A 26 -10.48 16.14 -8.30
N ILE A 27 -9.78 15.01 -8.15
CA ILE A 27 -10.31 13.85 -7.45
C ILE A 27 -10.17 14.08 -5.94
N ASN A 28 -11.27 14.00 -5.21
CA ASN A 28 -11.30 14.31 -3.78
C ASN A 28 -10.67 13.21 -2.91
N HIS A 29 -10.48 13.55 -1.64
CA HIS A 29 -9.95 12.61 -0.64
C HIS A 29 -11.03 11.71 -0.02
N SER A 30 -10.70 10.43 0.17
CA SER A 30 -11.36 9.55 1.13
C SER A 30 -10.34 8.66 1.84
N CYS A 31 -10.53 8.40 3.15
CA CYS A 31 -9.76 7.36 3.86
C CYS A 31 -10.22 5.93 3.48
N ALA A 32 -11.31 5.83 2.72
CA ALA A 32 -11.81 4.63 2.05
C ALA A 32 -11.93 4.92 0.54
N PRO A 33 -10.81 5.04 -0.19
CA PRO A 33 -10.84 5.41 -1.59
C PRO A 33 -11.53 4.33 -2.44
N ASN A 34 -12.00 4.73 -3.63
CA ASN A 34 -12.45 3.81 -4.68
C ASN A 34 -11.54 3.86 -5.92
N VAL A 35 -10.57 4.77 -5.93
CA VAL A 35 -9.53 4.88 -6.95
C VAL A 35 -8.16 4.86 -6.28
N HIS A 36 -7.20 4.15 -6.88
CA HIS A 36 -5.78 4.23 -6.56
C HIS A 36 -5.04 4.94 -7.69
N PHE A 37 -3.97 5.66 -7.36
CA PHE A 37 -3.13 6.32 -8.34
C PHE A 37 -1.69 5.81 -8.23
N ALA A 38 -1.02 5.66 -9.37
CA ALA A 38 0.39 5.33 -9.44
C ALA A 38 1.03 5.94 -10.69
N TYR A 39 2.28 6.35 -10.60
CA TYR A 39 3.03 6.82 -11.76
C TYR A 39 3.54 5.63 -12.56
N ASN A 40 3.00 5.42 -13.76
CA ASN A 40 3.48 4.38 -14.65
C ASN A 40 4.65 4.93 -15.48
N SER A 41 5.87 4.49 -15.14
CA SER A 41 7.09 4.91 -15.83
C SER A 41 7.24 4.35 -17.25
N ALA A 42 6.60 3.21 -17.57
CA ALA A 42 6.57 2.68 -18.93
C ALA A 42 5.71 3.55 -19.86
N LEU A 43 4.68 4.21 -19.32
CA LEU A 43 3.84 5.14 -20.06
C LEU A 43 4.25 6.61 -19.94
N GLY A 44 5.07 6.95 -18.95
CA GLY A 44 5.39 8.33 -18.58
C GLY A 44 4.16 9.10 -18.11
N LYS A 45 3.24 8.44 -17.38
CA LYS A 45 1.93 9.01 -17.01
C LYS A 45 1.52 8.68 -15.60
N GLN A 46 0.83 9.62 -14.95
CA GLN A 46 0.03 9.34 -13.77
C GLN A 46 -1.21 8.54 -14.18
N THR A 47 -1.38 7.36 -13.61
CA THR A 47 -2.53 6.47 -13.84
C THR A 47 -3.45 6.46 -12.64
N PHE A 48 -4.74 6.20 -12.89
CA PHE A 48 -5.80 6.14 -11.88
C PHE A 48 -6.66 4.92 -12.19
N HIS A 49 -6.74 3.97 -11.27
CA HIS A 49 -7.47 2.72 -11.43
C HIS A 49 -8.54 2.57 -10.37
N ALA A 50 -9.72 2.11 -10.77
CA ALA A 50 -10.76 1.72 -9.82
C ALA A 50 -10.30 0.48 -9.04
N ILE A 51 -10.41 0.52 -7.71
CA ILE A 51 -10.01 -0.59 -6.82
C ILE A 51 -11.19 -1.40 -6.29
N ARG A 52 -12.40 -1.06 -6.75
CA ARG A 52 -13.66 -1.75 -6.54
C ARG A 52 -14.66 -1.26 -7.57
N ASP A 53 -15.81 -1.92 -7.65
CA ASP A 53 -16.94 -1.43 -8.43
C ASP A 53 -17.37 -0.02 -7.95
N ILE A 54 -17.72 0.82 -8.92
CA ILE A 54 -18.14 2.21 -8.73
C ILE A 54 -19.48 2.38 -9.42
N GLU A 55 -20.49 2.79 -8.65
CA GLU A 55 -21.84 3.00 -9.20
C GLU A 55 -21.93 4.32 -9.99
N ALA A 56 -22.86 4.38 -10.96
CA ALA A 56 -23.08 5.61 -11.71
C ALA A 56 -23.53 6.75 -10.77
N GLY A 57 -22.80 7.86 -10.79
CA GLY A 57 -23.03 9.01 -9.91
C GLY A 57 -22.29 8.93 -8.57
N GLU A 58 -21.58 7.83 -8.28
CA GLU A 58 -20.66 7.77 -7.15
C GLU A 58 -19.43 8.67 -7.41
N GLU A 59 -19.02 9.44 -6.40
CA GLU A 59 -17.84 10.28 -6.48
C GLU A 59 -16.55 9.45 -6.51
N LEU A 60 -15.63 9.79 -7.41
CA LEU A 60 -14.28 9.22 -7.41
C LEU A 60 -13.45 9.86 -6.29
N ALA A 61 -12.82 9.02 -5.48
CA ALA A 61 -11.98 9.47 -4.37
C ALA A 61 -10.69 8.65 -4.25
N ILE A 62 -9.59 9.37 -4.01
CA ILE A 62 -8.25 8.84 -3.75
C ILE A 62 -7.84 9.09 -2.31
N MET A 63 -6.75 8.46 -1.85
CA MET A 63 -6.15 8.76 -0.55
C MET A 63 -4.98 9.73 -0.75
N TYR A 64 -5.06 10.93 -0.19
CA TYR A 64 -4.01 11.96 -0.33
C TYR A 64 -2.80 11.72 0.60
N ILE A 65 -2.96 10.80 1.54
CA ILE A 65 -2.04 10.56 2.64
C ILE A 65 -1.75 9.06 2.73
N ASN A 66 -0.65 8.68 3.37
CA ASN A 66 -0.42 7.27 3.68
C ASN A 66 -1.19 6.89 4.95
N GLY A 67 -2.51 6.83 4.82
CA GLY A 67 -3.46 6.75 5.92
C GLY A 67 -3.97 5.35 6.25
N THR A 68 -3.60 4.31 5.48
CA THR A 68 -4.21 2.98 5.62
C THR A 68 -3.96 2.36 6.98
N ASN A 69 -2.74 2.49 7.49
CA ASN A 69 -2.36 1.94 8.79
C ASN A 69 -2.30 3.02 9.88
N ARG A 70 -3.02 4.14 9.71
CA ARG A 70 -3.01 5.28 10.64
C ARG A 70 -4.31 5.42 11.41
N THR A 71 -4.24 5.95 12.62
CA THR A 71 -5.41 6.34 13.43
C THR A 71 -6.10 7.59 12.88
N ARG A 72 -7.36 7.83 13.24
CA ARG A 72 -8.15 9.00 12.87
C ARG A 72 -7.44 10.29 13.25
N GLY A 73 -6.85 10.35 14.44
CA GLY A 73 -6.09 11.52 14.89
C GLY A 73 -4.95 11.86 13.92
N GLN A 74 -4.14 10.85 13.57
CA GLN A 74 -3.03 11.00 12.62
C GLN A 74 -3.52 11.37 11.22
N ARG A 75 -4.54 10.68 10.70
CA ARG A 75 -5.12 10.99 9.37
C ARG A 75 -5.65 12.42 9.30
N GLN A 76 -6.39 12.87 10.32
CA GLN A 76 -6.93 14.23 10.34
C GLN A 76 -5.85 15.30 10.50
N ASP A 77 -4.78 15.00 11.25
CA ASP A 77 -3.65 15.91 11.41
C ASP A 77 -2.89 16.10 10.10
N GLU A 78 -2.61 15.02 9.38
CA GLU A 78 -1.91 15.06 8.08
C GLU A 78 -2.75 15.76 7.00
N LEU A 79 -4.09 15.68 7.08
CA LEU A 79 -4.99 16.36 6.15
C LEU A 79 -5.12 17.88 6.38
N LYS A 80 -4.62 18.41 7.50
CA LYS A 80 -4.69 19.86 7.79
C LYS A 80 -4.04 20.71 6.70
N LYS A 81 -3.06 20.18 5.97
CA LYS A 81 -2.41 20.89 4.85
C LYS A 81 -3.37 21.28 3.72
N TRP A 82 -4.50 20.59 3.57
CA TRP A 82 -5.55 20.94 2.59
C TRP A 82 -6.69 21.79 3.18
N GLY A 83 -6.64 22.11 4.48
CA GLY A 83 -7.62 23.00 5.10
C GLY A 83 -9.03 22.43 5.25
N PHE A 84 -9.20 21.10 5.21
CA PHE A 84 -10.49 20.43 5.45
C PHE A 84 -10.39 19.38 6.56
N ARG A 85 -11.55 18.96 7.08
CA ARG A 85 -11.69 17.84 8.00
C ARG A 85 -12.38 16.69 7.28
N CYS A 86 -11.75 15.53 7.22
CA CYS A 86 -12.33 14.37 6.52
C CYS A 86 -13.55 13.85 7.29
N ASN A 87 -14.67 13.64 6.59
CA ASN A 87 -15.89 13.07 7.15
C ASN A 87 -16.37 11.85 6.35
N CYS A 88 -15.44 11.12 5.71
CA CYS A 88 -15.76 9.86 5.03
C CYS A 88 -16.33 8.82 6.03
N PRO A 89 -16.93 7.71 5.55
CA PRO A 89 -17.52 6.68 6.42
C PRO A 89 -16.57 6.02 7.44
N ILE A 90 -15.26 6.23 7.32
CA ILE A 90 -14.24 5.75 8.28
C ILE A 90 -13.89 6.83 9.33
N CYS A 91 -14.11 8.11 9.02
CA CYS A 91 -13.79 9.23 9.89
C CYS A 91 -15.00 9.83 10.62
N GLU A 92 -16.22 9.43 10.25
CA GLU A 92 -17.44 9.81 10.94
C GLU A 92 -17.44 9.34 12.41
N ASP A 93 -18.04 10.12 13.31
CA ASP A 93 -18.15 9.78 14.73
C ASP A 93 -19.48 9.09 15.04
N THR A 94 -19.81 8.07 14.23
CA THR A 94 -20.97 7.20 14.45
C THR A 94 -20.53 5.93 15.20
N SER A 95 -21.49 5.13 15.66
CA SER A 95 -21.18 3.80 16.22
C SER A 95 -20.44 2.89 15.21
N ARG A 96 -20.77 3.01 13.92
CA ARG A 96 -20.09 2.31 12.82
C ARG A 96 -18.66 2.83 12.64
N GLY A 97 -18.48 4.15 12.56
CA GLY A 97 -17.19 4.79 12.41
C GLY A 97 -16.23 4.46 13.56
N ARG A 98 -16.70 4.49 14.81
CA ARG A 98 -15.89 4.11 15.99
C ARG A 98 -15.42 2.66 15.95
N LYS A 99 -16.28 1.71 15.55
CA LYS A 99 -15.88 0.30 15.37
C LYS A 99 -14.83 0.11 14.26
N LYS A 100 -14.95 0.87 13.16
CA LYS A 100 -13.93 0.86 12.10
C LYS A 100 -12.61 1.44 12.60
N GLU A 101 -12.68 2.47 13.44
CA GLU A 101 -11.49 3.10 14.02
C GLU A 101 -10.76 2.18 15.01
N GLU A 102 -11.47 1.35 15.78
CA GLU A 102 -10.82 0.31 16.63
C GLU A 102 -9.91 -0.61 15.79
N LYS A 103 -10.37 -1.02 14.60
CA LYS A 103 -9.55 -1.81 13.66
C LYS A 103 -8.38 -1.00 13.09
N ARG A 104 -8.52 0.31 12.86
CA ARG A 104 -7.41 1.19 12.43
C ARG A 104 -6.34 1.33 13.51
N VAL A 105 -6.73 1.36 14.79
CA VAL A 105 -5.79 1.34 15.92
C VAL A 105 -5.03 0.01 15.97
N GLU A 106 -5.70 -1.12 15.71
CA GLU A 106 -5.04 -2.42 15.59
C GLU A 106 -4.06 -2.45 14.40
N LEU A 107 -4.48 -1.97 13.22
CA LEU A 107 -3.60 -1.84 12.05
C LEU A 107 -2.36 -1.01 12.36
N PHE A 108 -2.50 0.13 13.03
CA PHE A 108 -1.35 0.96 13.43
C PHE A 108 -0.40 0.21 14.37
N ARG A 109 -0.91 -0.58 15.32
CA ARG A 109 -0.03 -1.39 16.20
C ARG A 109 0.73 -2.45 15.40
N LEU A 110 0.05 -3.16 14.50
CA LEU A 110 0.66 -4.18 13.65
C LEU A 110 1.72 -3.57 12.72
N ASP A 111 1.46 -2.38 12.18
CA ASP A 111 2.41 -1.63 11.34
C ASP A 111 3.70 -1.33 12.11
N GLN A 112 3.56 -0.82 13.33
CA GLN A 112 4.69 -0.51 14.21
C GLN A 112 5.45 -1.77 14.64
N GLU A 113 4.76 -2.89 14.85
CA GLU A 113 5.38 -4.19 15.12
C GLU A 113 6.16 -4.68 13.91
N LEU A 114 5.55 -4.69 12.71
CA LEU A 114 6.18 -5.11 11.46
C LEU A 114 7.41 -4.28 11.10
N ALA A 115 7.35 -2.97 11.37
CA ALA A 115 8.47 -2.05 11.16
C ALA A 115 9.72 -2.43 11.98
N THR A 116 9.59 -3.19 13.07
CA THR A 116 10.76 -3.68 13.83
C THR A 116 11.50 -4.79 13.08
N TYR A 117 10.81 -5.62 12.31
CA TYR A 117 11.45 -6.69 11.54
C TYR A 117 12.15 -6.16 10.28
N THR A 118 11.65 -5.05 9.70
CA THR A 118 12.24 -4.42 8.51
C THR A 118 13.37 -3.45 8.86
N ARG A 119 13.20 -2.58 9.87
CA ARG A 119 14.19 -1.52 10.22
C ARG A 119 15.49 -2.04 10.83
N PHE A 120 15.44 -3.16 11.54
CA PHE A 120 16.64 -3.74 12.16
C PHE A 120 17.40 -4.69 11.23
N ASN A 121 17.04 -4.73 9.95
CA ASN A 121 17.73 -5.47 8.89
C ASN A 121 18.11 -6.89 9.34
N PHE A 122 17.17 -7.59 9.97
CA PHE A 122 17.36 -8.98 10.37
C PHE A 122 17.42 -9.82 9.11
N GLN A 123 18.54 -9.80 8.39
CA GLN A 123 18.80 -10.77 7.35
C GLN A 123 18.79 -12.17 7.97
N HIS A 124 19.14 -12.30 9.27
CA HIS A 124 19.17 -13.55 10.04
C HIS A 124 18.49 -13.43 11.42
N GLY A 125 17.22 -13.03 11.44
CA GLY A 125 16.38 -13.13 12.64
C GLY A 125 16.09 -14.61 13.00
N PRO A 126 15.94 -14.98 14.28
CA PRO A 126 15.60 -16.35 14.66
C PRO A 126 14.23 -16.75 14.08
N GLU A 127 14.04 -18.03 13.77
CA GLU A 127 12.82 -18.56 13.11
C GLU A 127 11.50 -18.12 13.80
N ASP A 128 11.51 -18.03 15.14
CA ASP A 128 10.37 -17.55 15.94
C ASP A 128 9.96 -16.10 15.59
N SER A 129 10.91 -15.26 15.19
CA SER A 129 10.65 -13.89 14.75
C SER A 129 9.86 -13.87 13.44
N TRP A 130 10.19 -14.75 12.48
CA TRP A 130 9.49 -14.83 11.20
C TRP A 130 8.08 -15.39 11.35
N LYS A 131 7.87 -16.34 12.27
CA LYS A 131 6.52 -16.84 12.59
C LYS A 131 5.64 -15.73 13.17
N LYS A 132 6.18 -14.88 14.04
CA LYS A 132 5.46 -13.72 14.59
C LYS A 132 5.17 -12.67 13.52
N ALA A 133 6.18 -12.30 12.73
CA ALA A 133 6.03 -11.34 11.63
C ALA A 133 5.00 -11.80 10.59
N LEU A 134 5.01 -13.08 10.20
CA LEU A 134 4.03 -13.67 9.30
C LEU A 134 2.60 -13.54 9.86
N LYS A 135 2.39 -13.87 11.14
CA LYS A 135 1.08 -13.73 11.79
C LYS A 135 0.60 -12.27 11.81
N ALA A 136 1.50 -11.33 12.09
CA ALA A 136 1.18 -9.91 12.09
C ALA A 136 0.80 -9.42 10.67
N ALA A 137 1.57 -9.78 9.64
CA ALA A 137 1.28 -9.44 8.24
C ALA A 137 -0.07 -10.04 7.77
N GLN A 138 -0.34 -11.31 8.10
CA GLN A 138 -1.61 -11.96 7.80
C GLN A 138 -2.79 -11.26 8.49
N ARG A 139 -2.64 -10.89 9.76
CA ARG A 139 -3.66 -10.16 10.50
C ARG A 139 -3.92 -8.78 9.90
N MET A 140 -2.85 -8.08 9.52
CA MET A 140 -2.93 -6.77 8.87
C MET A 140 -3.70 -6.85 7.55
N ALA A 141 -3.31 -7.76 6.66
CA ALA A 141 -3.99 -7.96 5.38
C ALA A 141 -5.46 -8.38 5.55
N GLY A 142 -5.75 -9.23 6.54
CA GLY A 142 -7.13 -9.63 6.88
C GLY A 142 -7.99 -8.44 7.34
N LEU A 143 -7.45 -7.57 8.19
CA LEU A 143 -8.13 -6.37 8.65
C LEU A 143 -8.39 -5.40 7.49
N GLN A 144 -7.36 -5.13 6.68
CA GLN A 144 -7.46 -4.26 5.49
C GLN A 144 -8.56 -4.73 4.55
N LYS A 145 -8.53 -6.02 4.16
CA LYS A 145 -9.55 -6.61 3.29
C LYS A 145 -10.96 -6.52 3.91
N SER A 146 -11.10 -6.84 5.20
CA SER A 146 -12.40 -6.77 5.90
C SER A 146 -12.99 -5.35 5.97
N GLU A 147 -12.13 -4.34 5.90
CA GLU A 147 -12.52 -2.93 5.97
C GLU A 147 -12.72 -2.28 4.60
N GLY A 148 -12.48 -3.03 3.51
CA GLY A 148 -12.53 -2.51 2.14
C GLY A 148 -11.34 -1.61 1.79
N LEU A 149 -10.20 -1.81 2.46
CA LEU A 149 -8.95 -1.10 2.21
C LEU A 149 -8.16 -1.85 1.15
N LEU A 150 -8.59 -1.66 -0.08
CA LEU A 150 -8.15 -2.47 -1.23
C LEU A 150 -7.03 -1.80 -2.03
N ASN A 151 -6.46 -0.70 -1.57
CA ASN A 151 -5.36 -0.02 -2.27
C ASN A 151 -4.03 -0.79 -2.13
N ARG A 152 -2.96 -0.24 -2.70
CA ARG A 152 -1.63 -0.89 -2.73
C ARG A 152 -1.04 -1.22 -1.34
N ASP A 153 -1.51 -0.61 -0.25
CA ASP A 153 -1.10 -1.00 1.10
C ASP A 153 -1.49 -2.46 1.44
N LEU A 154 -2.57 -2.97 0.84
CA LEU A 154 -2.94 -4.39 0.93
C LEU A 154 -1.95 -5.28 0.18
N SER A 155 -1.50 -4.85 -1.00
CA SER A 155 -0.44 -5.51 -1.79
C SER A 155 0.83 -5.65 -0.95
N ILE A 156 1.29 -4.56 -0.31
CA ILE A 156 2.45 -4.56 0.60
C ILE A 156 2.28 -5.54 1.77
N SER A 157 1.06 -5.67 2.30
CA SER A 157 0.81 -6.60 3.41
C SER A 157 0.83 -8.07 2.96
N TYR A 158 0.40 -8.34 1.72
CA TYR A 158 0.57 -9.66 1.09
C TYR A 158 2.03 -9.95 0.75
N HIS A 159 2.77 -8.96 0.26
CA HIS A 159 4.20 -9.05 0.02
C HIS A 159 4.97 -9.46 1.28
N ASP A 160 4.71 -8.78 2.40
CA ASP A 160 5.33 -9.11 3.67
C ASP A 160 5.01 -10.55 4.10
N ALA A 161 3.76 -10.99 3.94
CA ALA A 161 3.37 -12.37 4.23
C ALA A 161 4.10 -13.38 3.31
N ALA A 162 4.21 -13.07 2.02
CA ALA A 162 4.91 -13.90 1.05
C ALA A 162 6.40 -14.02 1.40
N ARG A 163 7.04 -12.90 1.70
CA ARG A 163 8.44 -12.81 2.13
C ARG A 163 8.71 -13.58 3.41
N TYR A 164 7.85 -13.47 4.44
CA TYR A 164 8.05 -14.22 5.68
C TYR A 164 7.77 -15.72 5.52
N SER A 165 6.83 -16.12 4.67
CA SER A 165 6.64 -17.53 4.29
C SER A 165 7.86 -18.10 3.59
N ALA A 166 8.46 -17.36 2.65
CA ALA A 166 9.71 -17.77 2.00
C ALA A 166 10.87 -17.92 3.01
N ARG A 167 11.00 -17.00 3.97
CA ARG A 167 11.99 -17.10 5.06
C ARG A 167 11.81 -18.30 5.97
N LEU A 168 10.60 -18.84 6.06
CA LEU A 168 10.27 -20.05 6.79
C LEU A 168 10.42 -21.33 5.93
N GLY A 169 10.86 -21.19 4.68
CA GLY A 169 11.01 -22.30 3.74
C GLY A 169 9.69 -22.81 3.15
N ASP A 170 8.58 -22.08 3.33
CA ASP A 170 7.26 -22.48 2.85
C ASP A 170 6.95 -21.82 1.50
N ALA A 171 7.45 -22.43 0.43
CA ALA A 171 7.27 -21.94 -0.94
C ALA A 171 5.80 -21.90 -1.36
N SER A 172 4.99 -22.88 -0.93
CA SER A 172 3.56 -22.95 -1.24
C SER A 172 2.80 -21.77 -0.65
N MET A 173 3.08 -21.44 0.62
CA MET A 173 2.47 -20.27 1.24
C MET A 173 3.04 -18.96 0.67
N ALA A 174 4.32 -18.90 0.34
CA ALA A 174 4.91 -17.74 -0.32
C ALA A 174 4.22 -17.45 -1.67
N LEU A 175 4.04 -18.48 -2.50
CA LEU A 175 3.29 -18.39 -3.76
C LEU A 175 1.86 -17.91 -3.54
N LEU A 176 1.13 -18.49 -2.58
CA LEU A 176 -0.25 -18.11 -2.28
C LEU A 176 -0.38 -16.61 -1.95
N TRP A 177 0.56 -16.05 -1.20
CA TRP A 177 0.54 -14.63 -0.83
C TRP A 177 0.98 -13.74 -2.00
N ALA A 178 2.01 -14.13 -2.75
CA ALA A 178 2.48 -13.42 -3.94
C ALA A 178 1.38 -13.35 -5.03
N GLU A 179 0.59 -14.42 -5.21
CA GLU A 179 -0.55 -14.39 -6.15
C GLU A 179 -1.64 -13.40 -5.72
N LYS A 180 -1.84 -13.20 -4.40
CA LYS A 180 -2.76 -12.17 -3.89
C LYS A 180 -2.19 -10.77 -4.04
N GLU A 181 -0.88 -10.59 -3.83
CA GLU A 181 -0.18 -9.34 -4.13
C GLU A 181 -0.36 -8.96 -5.60
N LEU A 182 -0.10 -9.89 -6.51
CA LEU A 182 -0.26 -9.71 -7.95
C LEU A 182 -1.70 -9.35 -8.34
N GLU A 183 -2.71 -9.96 -7.69
CA GLU A 183 -4.11 -9.60 -7.90
C GLU A 183 -4.37 -8.14 -7.53
N VAL A 184 -3.85 -7.67 -6.40
CA VAL A 184 -3.99 -6.27 -5.95
C VAL A 184 -3.30 -5.31 -6.90
N ASP A 185 -2.06 -5.61 -7.29
CA ASP A 185 -1.30 -4.79 -8.21
C ASP A 185 -1.99 -4.72 -9.59
N ARG A 186 -2.62 -5.81 -10.06
CA ARG A 186 -3.37 -5.82 -11.32
C ARG A 186 -4.42 -4.71 -11.39
N TYR A 187 -5.22 -4.55 -10.33
CA TYR A 187 -6.29 -3.55 -10.32
C TYR A 187 -5.85 -2.20 -9.75
N CYS A 188 -4.76 -2.11 -8.99
CA CYS A 188 -4.25 -0.84 -8.47
C CYS A 188 -3.38 -0.10 -9.49
N VAL A 189 -2.52 -0.80 -10.22
CA VAL A 189 -1.52 -0.19 -11.10
C VAL A 189 -1.64 -0.61 -12.57
N GLY A 190 -2.32 -1.73 -12.86
CA GLY A 190 -2.52 -2.22 -14.22
C GLY A 190 -1.43 -3.20 -14.67
N VAL A 191 -1.75 -4.04 -15.67
CA VAL A 191 -0.83 -5.07 -16.21
C VAL A 191 0.34 -4.49 -17.02
N ASP A 192 0.23 -3.22 -17.40
CA ASP A 192 1.24 -2.45 -18.12
C ASP A 192 2.19 -1.69 -17.19
N HIS A 193 2.03 -1.84 -15.87
CA HIS A 193 2.91 -1.21 -14.89
C HIS A 193 4.18 -2.05 -14.66
N PRO A 194 5.39 -1.45 -14.59
CA PRO A 194 6.62 -2.18 -14.33
C PRO A 194 6.60 -3.01 -13.03
N HIS A 195 6.04 -2.48 -11.94
CA HIS A 195 5.81 -3.26 -10.70
C HIS A 195 5.01 -4.54 -10.93
N TYR A 196 3.92 -4.47 -11.70
CA TYR A 196 3.12 -5.67 -12.01
C TYR A 196 3.94 -6.70 -12.79
N SER A 197 4.75 -6.26 -13.76
CA SER A 197 5.62 -7.16 -14.51
C SER A 197 6.65 -7.83 -13.60
N SER A 198 7.27 -7.07 -12.69
CA SER A 198 8.24 -7.60 -11.73
C SER A 198 7.60 -8.63 -10.79
N GLU A 199 6.42 -8.34 -10.26
CA GLU A 199 5.73 -9.26 -9.36
C GLU A 199 5.21 -10.51 -10.10
N SER A 200 4.78 -10.36 -11.35
CA SER A 200 4.40 -11.50 -12.20
C SER A 200 5.59 -12.44 -12.45
N ASP A 201 6.81 -11.92 -12.56
CA ASP A 201 8.02 -12.73 -12.67
C ASP A 201 8.34 -13.45 -11.37
N THR A 202 8.16 -12.80 -10.22
CA THR A 202 8.32 -13.43 -8.90
C THR A 202 7.33 -14.58 -8.69
N VAL A 203 6.04 -14.37 -8.99
CA VAL A 203 5.01 -15.40 -8.92
C VAL A 203 5.35 -16.60 -9.81
N ARG A 204 5.89 -16.35 -11.02
CA ARG A 204 6.34 -17.41 -11.93
C ARG A 204 7.49 -18.22 -11.32
N GLN A 205 8.51 -17.57 -10.75
CA GLN A 205 9.63 -18.25 -10.10
C GLN A 205 9.18 -19.08 -8.89
N LEU A 206 8.28 -18.54 -8.05
CA LEU A 206 7.70 -19.28 -6.92
C LEU A 206 6.92 -20.50 -7.38
N ARG A 207 6.16 -20.37 -8.47
CA ARG A 207 5.40 -21.49 -9.04
C ARG A 207 6.32 -22.59 -9.54
N GLU A 208 7.36 -22.24 -10.31
CA GLU A 208 8.38 -23.18 -10.75
C GLU A 208 9.07 -23.88 -9.57
N ALA A 209 9.35 -23.14 -8.48
CA ALA A 209 9.95 -23.71 -7.28
C ALA A 209 9.02 -24.69 -6.54
N VAL A 210 7.72 -24.38 -6.42
CA VAL A 210 6.71 -25.26 -5.80
C VAL A 210 6.49 -26.52 -6.62
N GLU A 211 6.54 -26.43 -7.95
CA GLU A 211 6.43 -27.57 -8.85
C GLU A 211 7.71 -28.41 -8.90
N SER A 212 8.87 -27.81 -8.60
CA SER A 212 10.14 -28.52 -8.52
C SER A 212 10.21 -29.44 -7.29
N SER A 213 10.83 -30.61 -7.42
CA SER A 213 11.14 -31.47 -6.27
C SER A 213 12.41 -31.04 -5.52
N LEU A 214 12.98 -29.88 -5.85
CA LEU A 214 14.21 -29.37 -5.24
C LEU A 214 13.88 -28.54 -3.98
N PRO A 215 14.80 -28.50 -2.99
CA PRO A 215 14.66 -27.58 -1.86
C PRO A 215 14.55 -26.13 -2.35
N PHE A 216 13.54 -25.41 -1.86
CA PHE A 216 13.33 -24.00 -2.18
C PHE A 216 14.49 -23.16 -1.63
N ASP A 217 15.24 -22.53 -2.54
CA ASP A 217 16.26 -21.54 -2.19
C ASP A 217 15.67 -20.13 -2.26
N GLN A 218 15.40 -19.55 -1.10
CA GLN A 218 14.87 -18.19 -0.97
C GLN A 218 15.75 -17.12 -1.64
N SER A 219 17.06 -17.35 -1.80
CA SER A 219 17.99 -16.39 -2.41
C SER A 219 17.78 -16.23 -3.91
N SER A 220 17.03 -17.14 -4.53
CA SER A 220 16.62 -17.03 -5.93
C SER A 220 15.60 -15.93 -6.19
N ILE A 221 14.91 -15.44 -5.13
CA ILE A 221 13.90 -14.40 -5.23
C ILE A 221 14.50 -13.04 -4.83
N LYS A 222 14.38 -12.07 -5.74
CA LYS A 222 14.94 -10.72 -5.59
C LYS A 222 14.34 -9.89 -4.44
N TRP A 223 13.32 -10.38 -3.73
CA TRP A 223 12.76 -9.75 -2.53
C TRP A 223 13.81 -9.40 -1.47
N PHE A 224 14.93 -10.10 -1.48
CA PHE A 224 15.99 -9.96 -0.48
C PHE A 224 17.19 -9.12 -0.95
N ASP A 225 17.26 -8.83 -2.25
CA ASP A 225 18.36 -8.07 -2.87
C ASP A 225 18.13 -6.56 -2.82
N SER A 226 16.87 -6.12 -2.75
CA SER A 226 16.51 -4.71 -2.59
C SER A 226 16.28 -4.38 -1.12
N CYS A 227 17.32 -3.88 -0.44
CA CYS A 227 17.15 -2.96 0.70
C CYS A 227 16.63 -1.59 0.22
N ASP A 228 15.68 -1.57 -0.71
CA ASP A 228 15.03 -0.35 -1.13
C ASP A 228 13.63 -0.35 -0.55
N SER A 229 13.35 0.76 0.13
CA SER A 229 12.07 1.21 0.65
C SER A 229 10.89 0.72 -0.20
N PRO A 230 9.71 0.47 0.39
CA PRO A 230 8.49 0.34 -0.40
C PRO A 230 8.46 1.53 -1.35
N SER A 231 8.61 1.22 -2.64
CA SER A 231 8.79 2.14 -3.76
C SER A 231 8.31 3.55 -3.42
N ASN A 232 9.24 4.51 -3.45
CA ASN A 232 9.02 5.95 -3.25
C ASN A 232 8.00 6.60 -4.20
N ASP A 233 7.15 5.82 -4.87
CA ASP A 233 6.07 6.27 -5.73
C ASP A 233 4.98 7.04 -4.96
N ASN A 234 5.02 7.03 -3.62
CA ASN A 234 4.20 7.88 -2.75
C ASN A 234 4.98 8.97 -1.98
N GLU A 235 6.31 9.10 -2.14
CA GLU A 235 7.07 10.13 -1.42
C GLU A 235 6.71 11.56 -1.82
N ALA A 236 6.06 11.74 -2.97
CA ALA A 236 5.61 13.06 -3.40
C ALA A 236 4.50 13.68 -2.52
N CYS A 237 3.86 12.91 -1.64
CA CYS A 237 2.84 13.44 -0.73
C CYS A 237 3.33 13.69 0.72
N ALA A 238 4.56 13.29 1.07
CA ALA A 238 5.05 13.34 2.46
C ALA A 238 6.30 14.21 2.69
N VAL A 239 6.92 14.78 1.65
CA VAL A 239 8.06 15.69 1.81
C VAL A 239 7.64 17.14 1.55
N MET A 240 7.03 17.76 2.57
CA MET A 240 7.22 19.15 3.03
C MET A 240 6.19 19.51 4.10
#